data_AF-A0A643F079-F1
#
_entry.id   AF-A0A643F079-F1
#
_cell.length_a   1.000
_cell.length_b   1.000
_cell.length_c   1.000
_cell.angle_alpha   90.00
_cell.angle_beta   90.00
_cell.angle_gamma   90.00
#
_symmetry.space_group_name_H-M   'P 1'
#
loop_
_entity.id
_entity.type
_entity.pdbx_description
1 polymer ?
#
loop_
_entity_poly.entity_id
_entity_poly.type
_entity_poly.pdbx_seq_one_letter_code
_entity_poly.pdbx_strand_id
1 'polypeptide(L)'
;MRFRPYLAAFALSLPVFSLTAPAQAVSAQAEVHAGATSCAFSAWTNSEKPSIEIRETPSADAKLLGHIPTGSKVGEAEYAYSIGFDVLEAKDGWLKIANASDAYNEESDDYVPREVYKGEGWIKSDEAKVGIQSARGFLKPDPQSERLLDIGSDWLTEMGRINNILACNEDWVLLDYTVLRKRMAGEELVELASDEQLTGRAWFRGLCSNAETTCDMKSVDQ
;
A
#
# COMPACT_ATOMS: atom_id res chain seq x y z
N MET A 1 -28.92 -25.96 -84.81
CA MET A 1 -27.79 -25.96 -83.85
C MET A 1 -27.79 -24.61 -83.13
N ARG A 2 -28.12 -24.58 -81.83
CA ARG A 2 -28.18 -23.35 -81.01
C ARG A 2 -26.85 -23.17 -80.28
N PHE A 3 -26.19 -22.03 -80.51
CA PHE A 3 -25.02 -21.56 -79.74
C PHE A 3 -25.49 -20.93 -78.42
N ARG A 4 -24.74 -21.17 -77.35
CA ARG A 4 -24.99 -20.65 -76.00
C ARG A 4 -23.68 -20.03 -75.48
N PRO A 5 -23.63 -18.73 -75.13
CA PRO A 5 -22.42 -18.11 -74.60
C PRO A 5 -22.39 -18.26 -73.07
N TYR A 6 -21.21 -18.54 -72.51
CA TYR A 6 -20.93 -18.49 -71.08
C TYR A 6 -20.37 -17.11 -70.72
N LEU A 7 -21.01 -16.44 -69.76
CA LEU A 7 -20.52 -15.22 -69.12
C LEU A 7 -19.54 -15.60 -68.01
N ALA A 8 -18.31 -15.08 -68.07
CA ALA A 8 -17.33 -15.17 -67.00
C ALA A 8 -17.43 -13.91 -66.12
N ALA A 9 -17.69 -14.09 -64.82
CA ALA A 9 -17.67 -13.02 -63.84
C ALA A 9 -16.31 -13.00 -63.13
N PHE A 10 -15.57 -11.89 -63.29
CA PHE A 10 -14.35 -11.61 -62.53
C PHE A 10 -14.72 -10.92 -61.21
N ALA A 11 -14.40 -11.55 -60.08
CA ALA A 11 -14.52 -10.94 -58.75
C ALA A 11 -13.21 -10.24 -58.39
N LEU A 12 -13.25 -8.91 -58.24
CA LEU A 12 -12.17 -8.09 -57.71
C LEU A 12 -12.13 -8.22 -56.18
N SER A 13 -11.02 -8.73 -55.65
CA SER A 13 -10.73 -8.80 -54.21
C SER A 13 -9.92 -7.56 -53.80
N LEU A 14 -10.46 -6.77 -52.87
CA LEU A 14 -9.77 -5.65 -52.23
C LEU A 14 -9.03 -6.14 -50.97
N PRO A 15 -7.77 -5.74 -50.74
CA PRO A 15 -7.04 -6.08 -49.53
C PRO A 15 -7.51 -5.23 -48.35
N VAL A 16 -7.89 -5.88 -47.26
CA VAL A 16 -8.21 -5.23 -45.98
C VAL A 16 -6.91 -5.00 -45.22
N PHE A 17 -6.46 -3.75 -45.14
CA PHE A 17 -5.39 -3.35 -44.22
C PHE A 17 -5.97 -3.29 -42.81
N SER A 18 -5.52 -4.19 -41.93
CA SER A 18 -5.85 -4.16 -40.51
C SER A 18 -4.96 -3.12 -39.82
N LEU A 19 -5.56 -2.01 -39.39
CA LEU A 19 -4.96 -1.03 -38.49
C LEU A 19 -4.88 -1.65 -37.08
N THR A 20 -3.70 -2.14 -36.68
CA THR A 20 -3.43 -2.46 -35.28
C THR A 20 -3.21 -1.15 -34.51
N ALA A 21 -4.15 -0.81 -33.64
CA ALA A 21 -3.98 0.28 -32.70
C ALA A 21 -2.82 -0.02 -31.72
N PRO A 22 -2.01 0.98 -31.32
CA PRO A 22 -0.99 0.78 -30.30
C PRO A 22 -1.67 0.46 -28.98
N ALA A 23 -1.34 -0.71 -28.41
CA ALA A 23 -1.73 -1.05 -27.04
C ALA A 23 -1.07 -0.03 -26.10
N GLN A 24 -1.88 0.73 -25.37
CA GLN A 24 -1.38 1.51 -24.25
C GLN A 24 -0.78 0.53 -23.24
N ALA A 25 0.51 0.69 -22.93
CA ALA A 25 1.16 -0.09 -21.90
C ALA A 25 0.47 0.21 -20.56
N VAL A 26 -0.35 -0.73 -20.08
CA VAL A 26 -0.81 -0.72 -18.71
C VAL A 26 0.43 -1.00 -17.87
N SER A 27 0.85 -0.02 -17.06
CA SER A 27 1.95 -0.23 -16.11
C SER A 27 1.63 -1.46 -15.27
N ALA A 28 2.54 -2.44 -15.26
CA ALA A 28 2.36 -3.66 -14.49
C ALA A 28 2.19 -3.31 -13.01
N GLN A 29 1.23 -3.96 -12.35
CA GLN A 29 0.98 -3.85 -10.92
C GLN A 29 1.07 -5.26 -10.31
N ALA A 30 1.61 -5.36 -9.11
CA ALA A 30 1.60 -6.62 -8.38
C ALA A 30 0.16 -7.05 -8.08
N GLU A 31 -0.13 -8.34 -8.19
CA GLU A 31 -1.48 -8.85 -7.94
C GLU A 31 -1.70 -9.15 -6.45
N VAL A 32 -2.90 -8.87 -5.97
CA VAL A 32 -3.35 -9.35 -4.66
C VAL A 32 -3.81 -10.79 -4.85
N HIS A 33 -3.13 -11.73 -4.18
CA HIS A 33 -3.57 -13.12 -4.17
C HIS A 33 -4.91 -13.26 -3.44
N ALA A 34 -5.78 -14.13 -3.95
CA ALA A 34 -7.07 -14.38 -3.33
C ALA A 34 -6.91 -15.04 -1.95
N GLY A 35 -7.66 -14.53 -0.97
CA GLY A 35 -7.73 -15.11 0.37
C GLY A 35 -6.92 -14.34 1.42
N ALA A 36 -6.97 -14.86 2.63
CA ALA A 36 -6.22 -14.32 3.77
C ALA A 36 -4.73 -14.64 3.63
N THR A 37 -3.89 -13.68 4.02
CA THR A 37 -2.45 -13.87 4.17
C THR A 37 -2.02 -13.60 5.60
N SER A 38 -1.15 -14.45 6.15
CA SER A 38 -0.63 -14.28 7.50
C SER A 38 0.47 -13.21 7.51
N CYS A 39 0.39 -12.31 8.48
CA CYS A 39 1.32 -11.22 8.70
C CYS A 39 1.96 -11.36 10.09
N ALA A 40 3.16 -10.80 10.25
CA ALA A 40 3.88 -10.80 11.51
C ALA A 40 4.76 -9.54 11.63
N PHE A 41 4.11 -8.38 11.70
CA PHE A 41 4.79 -7.09 11.87
C PHE A 41 3.94 -6.13 12.71
N SER A 42 4.55 -5.07 13.22
CA SER A 42 3.84 -4.01 13.95
C SER A 42 3.60 -2.80 13.04
N ALA A 43 2.46 -2.15 13.26
CA ALA A 43 2.01 -0.97 12.53
C ALA A 43 1.49 0.07 13.54
N TRP A 44 1.16 1.26 13.03
CA TRP A 44 0.55 2.31 13.84
C TRP A 44 -0.63 2.97 13.13
N THR A 45 -1.46 3.69 13.89
CA THR A 45 -2.66 4.34 13.37
C THR A 45 -2.36 5.37 12.28
N ASN A 46 -3.17 5.37 11.21
CA ASN A 46 -3.29 6.52 10.32
C ASN A 46 -4.20 7.59 10.97
N SER A 47 -3.70 8.83 11.08
CA SER A 47 -4.36 9.96 11.75
C SER A 47 -5.30 10.79 10.88
N GLU A 48 -5.67 10.30 9.68
CA GLU A 48 -6.62 10.99 8.79
C GLU A 48 -8.03 11.17 9.38
N LYS A 49 -8.43 10.28 10.30
CA LYS A 49 -9.68 10.38 11.05
C LYS A 49 -9.40 10.22 12.54
N PRO A 50 -10.22 10.78 13.45
CA PRO A 50 -9.91 10.81 14.88
C PRO A 50 -9.99 9.46 15.60
N SER A 51 -10.67 8.47 15.00
CA SER A 51 -10.88 7.15 15.60
C SER A 51 -11.04 6.06 14.54
N ILE A 52 -10.37 4.94 14.78
CA ILE A 52 -10.43 3.71 14.00
C ILE A 52 -11.46 2.77 14.66
N GLU A 53 -12.26 2.12 13.83
CA GLU A 53 -13.27 1.17 14.28
C GLU A 53 -12.71 -0.25 14.19
N ILE A 54 -12.88 -1.04 15.24
CA ILE A 54 -12.47 -2.44 15.24
C ILE A 54 -13.70 -3.31 15.05
N ARG A 55 -13.65 -4.19 14.06
CA ARG A 55 -14.76 -5.04 13.63
C ARG A 55 -14.48 -6.51 13.93
N GLU A 56 -15.53 -7.29 14.16
CA GLU A 56 -15.42 -8.73 14.48
C GLU A 56 -14.95 -9.57 13.28
N THR A 57 -15.30 -9.15 12.06
CA THR A 57 -14.92 -9.80 10.80
C THR A 57 -14.50 -8.72 9.78
N PRO A 58 -13.80 -9.07 8.68
CA PRO A 58 -13.34 -8.11 7.67
C PRO A 58 -14.50 -7.64 6.78
N SER A 59 -15.41 -6.85 7.36
CA SER A 59 -16.59 -6.31 6.69
C SER A 59 -17.06 -5.03 7.37
N ALA A 60 -17.55 -4.08 6.57
CA ALA A 60 -18.11 -2.83 7.08
C ALA A 60 -19.39 -3.05 7.90
N ASP A 61 -20.13 -4.11 7.59
CA ASP A 61 -21.39 -4.47 8.26
C ASP A 61 -21.16 -5.38 9.48
N ALA A 62 -19.91 -5.78 9.73
CA ALA A 62 -19.58 -6.61 10.88
C ALA A 62 -19.84 -5.88 12.20
N LYS A 63 -20.07 -6.66 13.25
CA LYS A 63 -20.23 -6.14 14.61
C LYS A 63 -19.01 -5.28 15.00
N LEU A 64 -19.30 -4.09 15.52
CA LEU A 64 -18.30 -3.20 16.12
C LEU A 64 -17.89 -3.75 17.49
N LEU A 65 -16.58 -3.97 17.67
CA LEU A 65 -15.98 -4.48 18.91
C LEU A 65 -15.44 -3.36 19.79
N GLY A 66 -14.93 -2.28 19.19
CA GLY A 66 -14.32 -1.17 19.91
C GLY A 66 -13.68 -0.15 18.99
N HIS A 67 -12.83 0.68 19.56
CA HIS A 67 -12.17 1.78 18.86
C HIS A 67 -10.69 1.93 19.25
N ILE A 68 -9.92 2.54 18.34
CA ILE A 68 -8.56 3.03 18.59
C ILE A 68 -8.53 4.52 18.25
N PRO A 69 -8.24 5.42 19.20
CA PRO A 69 -8.03 6.83 18.88
C PRO A 69 -6.75 7.00 18.06
N THR A 70 -6.71 7.98 17.15
CA THR A 70 -5.55 8.20 16.27
C THR A 70 -4.75 9.45 16.62
N GLY A 71 -5.28 10.27 17.53
CA GLY A 71 -4.68 11.52 17.98
C GLY A 71 -5.28 11.97 19.31
N SER A 72 -4.93 13.18 19.72
CA SER A 72 -5.48 13.80 20.93
C SER A 72 -6.94 14.22 20.74
N LYS A 73 -7.68 14.35 21.85
CA LYS A 73 -8.99 15.00 21.79
C LYS A 73 -8.80 16.49 21.48
N VAL A 74 -9.79 17.08 20.82
CA VAL A 74 -9.76 18.50 20.45
C VAL A 74 -9.57 19.35 21.71
N GLY A 75 -8.52 20.17 21.73
CA GLY A 75 -8.19 21.05 22.85
C GLY A 75 -7.24 20.45 23.90
N GLU A 76 -6.74 19.22 23.69
CA GLU A 76 -5.69 18.60 24.51
C GLU A 76 -4.31 18.72 23.85
N ALA A 77 -3.24 18.55 24.64
CA ALA A 77 -1.87 18.48 24.13
C ALA A 77 -1.72 17.32 23.14
N GLU A 78 -0.92 17.52 22.10
CA GLU A 78 -0.68 16.52 21.06
C GLU A 78 0.21 15.38 21.60
N TYR A 79 -0.23 14.13 21.42
CA TYR A 79 0.63 12.97 21.71
C TYR A 79 1.77 12.91 20.71
N ALA A 80 2.98 12.64 21.19
CA ALA A 80 4.16 12.52 20.34
C ALA A 80 4.10 11.28 19.43
N TYR A 81 3.42 10.21 19.88
CA TYR A 81 3.38 8.93 19.17
C TYR A 81 1.97 8.44 18.85
N SER A 82 1.84 7.79 17.69
CA SER A 82 0.62 7.07 17.28
C SER A 82 0.41 5.79 18.11
N ILE A 83 -0.82 5.30 18.18
CA ILE A 83 -1.08 3.99 18.82
C ILE A 83 -0.54 2.88 17.92
N GLY A 84 0.29 2.03 18.51
CA GLY A 84 0.88 0.87 17.86
C GLY A 84 0.05 -0.39 18.06
N PHE A 85 0.14 -1.34 17.13
CA PHE A 85 -0.51 -2.66 17.20
C PHE A 85 0.21 -3.68 16.32
N ASP A 86 -0.01 -4.96 16.58
CA ASP A 86 0.48 -6.05 15.74
C ASP A 86 -0.52 -6.34 14.62
N VAL A 87 -0.02 -6.61 13.42
CA VAL A 87 -0.79 -7.06 12.26
C VAL A 87 -0.58 -8.55 12.05
N LEU A 88 -1.66 -9.32 12.14
CA LEU A 88 -1.66 -10.78 12.15
C LEU A 88 -2.11 -11.39 10.82
N GLU A 89 -3.02 -10.72 10.11
CA GLU A 89 -3.61 -11.21 8.88
C GLU A 89 -4.03 -10.03 8.00
N ALA A 90 -3.88 -10.16 6.68
CA ALA A 90 -4.45 -9.25 5.70
C ALA A 90 -5.42 -10.01 4.80
N LYS A 91 -6.62 -9.44 4.59
CA LYS A 91 -7.68 -10.06 3.79
C LYS A 91 -8.61 -9.01 3.21
N ASP A 92 -8.79 -9.00 1.89
CA ASP A 92 -9.82 -8.22 1.18
C ASP A 92 -9.87 -6.72 1.57
N GLY A 93 -8.70 -6.09 1.80
CA GLY A 93 -8.61 -4.68 2.23
C GLY A 93 -8.80 -4.45 3.73
N TRP A 94 -8.71 -5.51 4.53
CA TRP A 94 -8.79 -5.47 5.99
C TRP A 94 -7.54 -6.08 6.62
N LEU A 95 -7.22 -5.59 7.81
CA LEU A 95 -6.13 -6.10 8.63
C LEU A 95 -6.68 -6.62 9.95
N LYS A 96 -6.35 -7.86 10.28
CA LYS A 96 -6.57 -8.38 11.63
C LYS A 96 -5.43 -7.90 12.52
N ILE A 97 -5.78 -7.22 13.60
CA ILE A 97 -4.82 -6.62 14.53
C ILE A 97 -4.98 -7.16 15.94
N ALA A 98 -3.92 -7.03 16.74
CA ALA A 98 -3.89 -7.35 18.16
C ALA A 98 -3.01 -6.37 18.93
N ASN A 99 -3.06 -6.45 20.27
CA ASN A 99 -2.11 -5.79 21.17
C ASN A 99 -2.00 -4.26 21.00
N ALA A 100 -3.11 -3.59 20.69
CA ALA A 100 -3.10 -2.14 20.51
C ALA A 100 -2.67 -1.41 21.80
N SER A 101 -1.68 -0.52 21.68
CA SER A 101 -0.98 0.06 22.82
C SER A 101 -0.61 1.52 22.61
N ASP A 102 -0.71 2.27 23.71
CA ASP A 102 -0.30 3.67 23.82
C ASP A 102 0.99 3.82 24.66
N ALA A 103 1.69 2.71 24.90
CA ALA A 103 2.79 2.63 25.86
C ALA A 103 3.92 3.64 25.60
N TYR A 104 4.16 3.99 24.33
CA TYR A 104 5.22 4.93 23.95
C TYR A 104 5.00 6.36 24.44
N ASN A 105 3.75 6.74 24.73
CA ASN A 105 3.48 8.05 25.31
C ASN A 105 3.54 8.05 26.84
N GLU A 106 3.65 6.90 27.50
CA GLU A 106 3.62 6.79 28.97
C GLU A 106 4.81 7.48 29.65
N GLU A 107 5.92 7.69 28.92
CA GLU A 107 7.11 8.37 29.42
C GLU A 107 6.99 9.91 29.39
N SER A 108 5.94 10.46 28.78
CA SER A 108 5.71 11.91 28.71
C SER A 108 5.20 12.48 30.03
N ASP A 109 5.75 13.61 30.46
CA ASP A 109 5.34 14.31 31.70
C ASP A 109 3.85 14.72 31.69
N ASP A 110 3.29 15.00 30.50
CA ASP A 110 1.89 15.40 30.30
C ASP A 110 1.00 14.24 29.84
N TYR A 111 1.45 12.98 30.04
CA TYR A 111 0.72 11.81 29.56
C TYR A 111 -0.65 11.65 30.23
N VAL A 112 -1.68 11.56 29.40
CA VAL A 112 -3.01 11.11 29.78
C VAL A 112 -3.29 9.79 29.04
N PRO A 113 -3.66 8.70 29.72
CA PRO A 113 -3.93 7.45 29.03
C PRO A 113 -5.10 7.56 28.05
N ARG A 114 -4.86 7.18 26.78
CA ARG A 114 -5.94 7.00 25.80
C ARG A 114 -6.62 5.65 26.02
N GLU A 115 -7.95 5.64 25.98
CA GLU A 115 -8.69 4.37 25.96
C GLU A 115 -8.48 3.66 24.62
N VAL A 116 -7.96 2.45 24.66
CA VAL A 116 -7.66 1.62 23.48
C VAL A 116 -8.30 0.26 23.66
N TYR A 117 -9.02 -0.22 22.64
CA TYR A 117 -9.50 -1.61 22.63
C TYR A 117 -8.32 -2.59 22.59
N LYS A 118 -8.25 -3.51 23.55
CA LYS A 118 -7.11 -4.43 23.74
C LYS A 118 -7.27 -5.80 23.09
N GLY A 119 -8.46 -6.14 22.58
CA GLY A 119 -8.73 -7.43 21.95
C GLY A 119 -8.22 -7.52 20.51
N GLU A 120 -8.41 -8.69 19.90
CA GLU A 120 -8.23 -8.86 18.45
C GLU A 120 -9.44 -8.33 17.68
N GLY A 121 -9.21 -7.85 16.46
CA GLY A 121 -10.27 -7.52 15.52
C GLY A 121 -9.76 -6.98 14.20
N TRP A 122 -10.67 -6.54 13.34
CA TRP A 122 -10.39 -6.12 11.98
C TRP A 122 -10.54 -4.62 11.81
N ILE A 123 -9.55 -3.99 11.17
CA ILE A 123 -9.56 -2.58 10.75
C ILE A 123 -9.41 -2.51 9.23
N LYS A 124 -9.74 -1.37 8.61
CA LYS A 124 -9.46 -1.20 7.18
C LYS A 124 -7.96 -1.05 6.95
N SER A 125 -7.47 -1.50 5.80
CA SER A 125 -6.03 -1.49 5.50
C SER A 125 -5.41 -0.10 5.37
N ASP A 126 -6.20 0.92 5.03
CA ASP A 126 -5.78 2.33 4.91
C ASP A 126 -5.71 3.05 6.27
N GLU A 127 -6.21 2.41 7.33
CA GLU A 127 -6.18 2.92 8.70
C GLU A 127 -4.88 2.60 9.44
N ALA A 128 -3.99 1.83 8.81
CA ALA A 128 -2.67 1.46 9.33
C ALA A 128 -1.54 2.10 8.51
N LYS A 129 -0.46 2.45 9.19
CA LYS A 129 0.81 2.89 8.61
C LYS A 129 1.92 1.96 9.03
N VAL A 130 2.94 1.86 8.16
CA VAL A 130 4.18 1.14 8.43
C VAL A 130 5.35 1.86 7.77
N GLY A 131 6.57 1.63 8.27
CA GLY A 131 7.80 2.11 7.65
C GLY A 131 8.35 1.09 6.65
N ILE A 132 8.89 1.54 5.52
CA ILE A 132 9.46 0.75 4.43
C ILE A 132 10.82 1.33 4.06
N GLN A 133 11.89 0.66 4.50
CA GLN A 133 13.30 0.99 4.20
C GLN A 133 13.76 0.38 2.88
N SER A 134 12.91 0.47 1.88
CA SER A 134 13.15 -0.08 0.56
C SER A 134 12.99 1.01 -0.49
N ALA A 135 13.95 1.03 -1.42
CA ALA A 135 13.88 1.85 -2.62
C ALA A 135 13.17 1.13 -3.78
N ARG A 136 12.86 -0.17 -3.60
CA ARG A 136 12.41 -1.05 -4.69
C ARG A 136 11.09 -1.73 -4.36
N GLY A 137 10.14 -1.60 -5.27
CA GLY A 137 8.90 -2.36 -5.27
C GLY A 137 8.96 -3.43 -6.34
N PHE A 138 8.51 -4.64 -6.01
CA PHE A 138 8.62 -5.82 -6.86
C PHE A 138 7.25 -6.35 -7.30
N LEU A 139 7.21 -7.00 -8.47
CA LEU A 139 6.00 -7.64 -9.00
C LEU A 139 5.57 -8.84 -8.17
N LYS A 140 6.51 -9.56 -7.57
CA LYS A 140 6.31 -10.72 -6.71
C LYS A 140 7.12 -10.55 -5.41
N PRO A 141 6.82 -11.29 -4.33
CA PRO A 141 7.65 -11.33 -3.13
C PRO A 141 8.94 -12.13 -3.38
N ASP A 142 9.73 -11.68 -4.35
CA ASP A 142 10.95 -12.29 -4.85
C ASP A 142 11.85 -11.16 -5.36
N PRO A 143 13.08 -11.01 -4.82
CA PRO A 143 13.97 -9.91 -5.22
C PRO A 143 14.51 -10.07 -6.65
N GLN A 144 14.33 -11.23 -7.28
CA GLN A 144 14.65 -11.47 -8.69
C GLN A 144 13.48 -11.19 -9.64
N SER A 145 12.30 -10.85 -9.09
CA SER A 145 11.15 -10.48 -9.91
C SER A 145 11.28 -9.08 -10.49
N GLU A 146 10.42 -8.76 -11.47
CA GLU A 146 10.40 -7.45 -12.10
C GLU A 146 10.23 -6.33 -11.06
N ARG A 147 11.03 -5.27 -11.21
CA ARG A 147 10.94 -4.07 -10.38
C ARG A 147 9.86 -3.15 -10.95
N LEU A 148 8.84 -2.88 -10.14
CA LEU A 148 7.75 -1.95 -10.44
C LEU A 148 8.00 -0.53 -9.92
N LEU A 149 8.87 -0.41 -8.91
CA LEU A 149 9.33 0.86 -8.38
C LEU A 149 10.86 0.81 -8.21
N ASP A 150 11.53 1.89 -8.59
CA ASP A 150 12.92 2.16 -8.23
C ASP A 150 13.08 3.67 -7.97
N ILE A 151 13.25 4.03 -6.70
CA ILE A 151 13.48 5.41 -6.25
C ILE A 151 14.96 5.62 -5.88
N GLY A 152 15.86 4.85 -6.46
CA GLY A 152 17.30 5.02 -6.30
C GLY A 152 17.80 4.60 -4.93
N SER A 153 18.32 5.56 -4.16
CA SER A 153 18.83 5.34 -2.80
C SER A 153 17.82 5.70 -1.71
N ASP A 154 16.66 6.24 -2.08
CA ASP A 154 15.67 6.74 -1.15
C ASP A 154 14.76 5.63 -0.61
N TRP A 155 14.12 5.86 0.53
CA TRP A 155 13.14 4.92 1.08
C TRP A 155 11.71 5.36 0.78
N LEU A 156 10.82 4.40 0.56
CA LEU A 156 9.41 4.71 0.30
C LEU A 156 8.79 5.54 1.43
N THR A 157 9.18 5.31 2.69
CA THR A 157 8.74 6.11 3.84
C THR A 157 9.12 7.58 3.77
N GLU A 158 10.24 7.93 3.13
CA GLU A 158 10.66 9.32 2.99
C GLU A 158 10.00 10.00 1.77
N MET A 159 9.83 9.21 0.70
CA MET A 159 9.46 9.71 -0.62
C MET A 159 7.96 9.68 -0.89
N GLY A 160 7.20 8.92 -0.13
CA GLY A 160 5.81 8.67 -0.43
C GLY A 160 4.96 8.35 0.80
N ARG A 161 3.77 7.84 0.52
CA ARG A 161 2.85 7.32 1.51
C ARG A 161 2.39 5.93 1.11
N ILE A 162 2.04 5.15 2.12
CA ILE A 162 1.34 3.89 1.97
C ILE A 162 -0.15 4.20 1.99
N ASN A 163 -0.87 3.74 0.98
CA ASN A 163 -2.32 3.91 0.86
C ASN A 163 -3.06 2.71 1.45
N ASN A 164 -2.57 1.48 1.22
CA ASN A 164 -3.15 0.26 1.77
C ASN A 164 -2.08 -0.81 1.98
N ILE A 165 -2.26 -1.62 3.02
CA ILE A 165 -1.54 -2.90 3.22
C ILE A 165 -2.47 -4.04 2.79
N LEU A 166 -2.11 -4.74 1.72
CA LEU A 166 -3.05 -5.64 1.02
C LEU A 166 -2.81 -7.13 1.29
N ALA A 167 -1.54 -7.52 1.43
CA ALA A 167 -1.17 -8.92 1.65
C ALA A 167 0.23 -9.02 2.27
N CYS A 168 0.52 -10.19 2.84
CA CYS A 168 1.81 -10.54 3.42
C CYS A 168 2.34 -11.85 2.81
N ASN A 169 3.66 -11.95 2.71
CA ASN A 169 4.35 -13.19 2.34
C ASN A 169 5.72 -13.20 3.03
N GLU A 170 5.87 -13.98 4.10
CA GLU A 170 7.06 -13.98 4.94
C GLU A 170 7.42 -12.55 5.40
N ASP A 171 8.55 -12.01 4.98
CA ASP A 171 9.03 -10.66 5.28
C ASP A 171 8.65 -9.61 4.22
N TRP A 172 7.77 -9.98 3.28
CA TRP A 172 7.23 -9.10 2.25
C TRP A 172 5.84 -8.60 2.60
N VAL A 173 5.57 -7.35 2.22
CA VAL A 173 4.23 -6.77 2.22
C VAL A 173 3.86 -6.23 0.86
N LEU A 174 2.64 -6.52 0.43
CA LEU A 174 2.03 -5.96 -0.77
C LEU A 174 1.33 -4.65 -0.40
N LEU A 175 1.77 -3.55 -0.99
CA LEU A 175 1.27 -2.23 -0.67
C LEU A 175 0.69 -1.55 -1.90
N ASP A 176 -0.43 -0.84 -1.73
CA ASP A 176 -0.72 0.31 -2.58
C ASP A 176 0.04 1.51 -2.02
N TYR A 177 0.72 2.26 -2.88
CA TYR A 177 1.56 3.40 -2.48
C TYR A 177 1.40 4.57 -3.45
N THR A 178 1.76 5.76 -2.96
CA THR A 178 1.93 6.96 -3.80
C THR A 178 3.27 7.61 -3.48
N VAL A 179 4.10 7.84 -4.49
CA VAL A 179 5.32 8.65 -4.40
C VAL A 179 4.93 10.12 -4.52
N LEU A 180 5.32 10.90 -3.52
CA LEU A 180 4.94 12.29 -3.34
C LEU A 180 6.11 13.25 -3.50
N ARG A 181 7.35 12.75 -3.46
CA ARG A 181 8.56 13.55 -3.50
C ARG A 181 9.56 12.97 -4.47
N LYS A 182 10.49 13.80 -4.93
CA LYS A 182 11.70 13.40 -5.67
C LYS A 182 12.92 14.10 -5.08
N ARG A 183 14.07 13.44 -5.18
CA ARG A 183 15.36 14.05 -4.83
C ARG A 183 15.93 14.77 -6.04
N MET A 184 16.27 16.04 -5.87
CA MET A 184 16.88 16.88 -6.90
C MET A 184 18.41 16.77 -6.88
N ALA A 185 19.05 17.22 -7.96
CA ALA A 185 20.50 17.35 -8.01
C ALA A 185 20.96 18.36 -6.94
N GLY A 186 21.59 17.87 -5.86
CA GLY A 186 21.87 18.65 -4.66
C GLY A 186 21.29 18.08 -3.36
N GLU A 187 20.68 16.88 -3.43
CA GLU A 187 20.12 16.14 -2.28
C GLU A 187 18.85 16.75 -1.66
N GLU A 188 18.35 17.87 -2.17
CA GLU A 188 17.08 18.47 -1.75
C GLU A 188 15.88 17.58 -2.13
N LEU A 189 14.96 17.40 -1.17
CA LEU A 189 13.67 16.73 -1.40
C LEU A 189 12.61 17.76 -1.79
N VAL A 190 11.97 17.55 -2.94
CA VAL A 190 10.93 18.44 -3.46
C VAL A 190 9.63 17.66 -3.64
N GLU A 191 8.51 18.29 -3.28
CA GLU A 191 7.18 17.71 -3.51
C GLU A 191 6.82 17.67 -5.00
N LEU A 192 6.24 16.57 -5.42
CA LEU A 192 5.72 16.35 -6.76
C LEU A 192 4.35 17.02 -6.90
N ALA A 193 4.13 17.71 -8.01
CA ALA A 193 2.80 18.15 -8.40
C ALA A 193 1.87 16.93 -8.55
N SER A 194 0.56 17.11 -8.35
CA SER A 194 -0.38 15.98 -8.32
C SER A 194 -0.40 15.14 -9.59
N ASP A 195 -0.14 15.74 -10.75
CA ASP A 195 -0.03 15.06 -12.05
C ASP A 195 1.34 14.39 -12.28
N GLU A 196 2.33 14.68 -11.44
CA GLU A 196 3.65 14.02 -11.41
C GLU A 196 3.72 12.87 -10.38
N GLN A 197 2.75 12.75 -9.47
CA GLN A 197 2.75 11.71 -8.44
C GLN A 197 2.58 10.32 -9.06
N LEU A 198 3.42 9.38 -8.62
CA LEU A 198 3.37 8.00 -9.06
C LEU A 198 2.58 7.17 -8.05
N THR A 199 1.46 6.59 -8.46
CA THR A 199 0.72 5.60 -7.65
C THR A 199 0.96 4.22 -8.22
N GLY A 200 1.17 3.23 -7.35
CA GLY A 200 1.40 1.85 -7.77
C GLY A 200 1.07 0.83 -6.71
N ARG A 201 1.22 -0.43 -7.10
CA ARG A 201 1.08 -1.59 -6.23
C ARG A 201 2.26 -2.51 -6.42
N ALA A 202 2.98 -2.81 -5.34
CA ALA A 202 4.18 -3.63 -5.38
C ALA A 202 4.45 -4.33 -4.05
N TRP A 203 5.23 -5.40 -4.10
CA TRP A 203 5.78 -6.09 -2.94
C TRP A 203 7.04 -5.37 -2.45
N PHE A 204 7.12 -5.14 -1.14
CA PHE A 204 8.24 -4.47 -0.48
C PHE A 204 8.80 -5.31 0.66
N ARG A 205 10.10 -5.15 0.90
CA ARG A 205 10.82 -5.59 2.10
C ARG A 205 11.24 -4.40 2.96
N GLY A 206 11.96 -4.67 4.05
CA GLY A 206 12.55 -3.64 4.89
C GLY A 206 11.52 -2.96 5.79
N LEU A 207 10.51 -3.72 6.24
CA LEU A 207 9.55 -3.23 7.22
C LEU A 207 10.27 -2.72 8.46
N CYS A 208 9.87 -1.53 8.89
CA CYS A 208 10.33 -0.90 10.10
C CYS A 208 9.14 -0.87 11.06
N SER A 209 9.25 -1.66 12.13
CA SER A 209 8.21 -1.82 13.15
C SER A 209 8.19 -0.66 14.17
N ASN A 210 9.11 0.30 14.05
CA ASN A 210 9.21 1.42 14.98
C ASN A 210 8.72 2.72 14.34
N ALA A 211 7.75 3.37 14.97
CA ALA A 211 7.31 4.72 14.64
C ALA A 211 8.24 5.79 15.27
N GLU A 212 9.12 5.40 16.20
CA GLU A 212 9.87 6.32 17.07
C GLU A 212 11.29 6.64 16.60
N THR A 213 12.05 5.62 16.20
CA THR A 213 13.40 5.81 15.65
C THR A 213 13.28 5.83 14.15
N THR A 214 13.91 6.81 13.51
CA THR A 214 14.18 6.77 12.08
C THR A 214 14.60 5.35 11.73
N CYS A 215 14.00 4.84 10.67
CA CYS A 215 14.30 3.50 10.21
C CYS A 215 15.76 3.55 9.72
N ASP A 216 16.73 3.29 10.60
CA ASP A 216 18.13 3.76 10.46
C ASP A 216 19.05 2.82 9.67
N MET A 217 18.50 1.85 8.93
CA MET A 217 19.30 0.88 8.18
C MET A 217 19.33 1.23 6.70
N LYS A 218 20.56 1.30 6.12
CA LYS A 218 20.75 1.38 4.65
C LYS A 218 19.78 0.45 3.93
N SER A 219 19.17 0.93 2.84
CA SER A 219 18.17 0.19 2.07
C SER A 219 18.58 -1.28 1.92
N VAL A 220 17.69 -2.18 2.32
CA VAL A 220 17.98 -3.62 2.45
C VAL A 220 18.14 -4.33 1.10
N ASP A 221 17.81 -3.66 0.00
CA ASP A 221 17.76 -4.25 -1.34
C ASP A 221 19.00 -3.91 -2.19
N GLN A 222 20.21 -4.22 -1.69
CA GLN A 222 21.45 -4.09 -2.48
C GLN A 222 21.54 -5.10 -3.62
#